data_AF-A0A946IXP5-F1
#
_entry.id   AF-A0A946IXP5-F1
#
_cell.length_a   1.000
_cell.length_b   1.000
_cell.length_c   1.000
_cell.angle_alpha   90.00
_cell.angle_beta   90.00
_cell.angle_gamma   90.00
#
_symmetry.space_group_name_H-M   'P 1'
#
loop_
_entity.id
_entity.type
_entity.pdbx_description
1 polymer ?
#
loop_
_entity_poly.entity_id
_entity_poly.type
_entity_poly.pdbx_seq_one_letter_code
_entity_poly.pdbx_strand_id
1 'polypeptide(L)'
;MLVFKKNIYEPSATPHPENMVNQDLDPYNFIFHSLMTDREIFFGLNQLPDSEGLARFKTLFPHASQFGNLSLLNNFSRSLFEGLIDRSLWHTLNAYHLTYLFDSLHGTYEDYSYSEPQQRLGIFPELNGSAIDFDAFLDNYFFGTAFLMDPDRFNNMDPEEKKSLKLTDSCLFGVINQLAPAEEESRLETTTETPYLDK
;
A
#
# COMPACT_ATOMS: atom_id res chain seq x y z
N MET A 1 2.46 10.40 10.06
CA MET A 1 1.50 9.30 10.24
C MET A 1 0.67 9.18 8.98
N LEU A 2 0.46 7.99 8.46
CA LEU A 2 -0.31 7.76 7.25
C LEU A 2 -1.79 7.54 7.58
N VAL A 3 -2.67 8.15 6.79
CA VAL A 3 -4.12 8.01 6.95
C VAL A 3 -4.62 6.78 6.19
N PHE A 4 -5.28 5.88 6.91
CA PHE A 4 -5.96 4.69 6.40
C PHE A 4 -7.43 4.73 6.83
N LYS A 5 -8.23 3.78 6.35
CA LYS A 5 -9.65 3.64 6.75
C LYS A 5 -9.81 3.36 8.25
N LYS A 6 -8.88 2.61 8.84
CA LYS A 6 -8.79 2.34 10.28
C LYS A 6 -7.43 2.79 10.79
N ASN A 7 -7.39 3.24 12.05
CA ASN A 7 -6.15 3.66 12.67
C ASN A 7 -5.19 2.46 12.81
N ILE A 8 -4.10 2.47 12.04
CA ILE A 8 -3.06 1.44 12.12
C ILE A 8 -2.12 1.63 13.32
N TYR A 9 -2.18 2.78 13.98
CA TYR A 9 -1.24 3.17 15.02
C TYR A 9 -1.69 2.82 16.44
N GLU A 10 -2.93 2.40 16.60
CA GLU A 10 -3.51 1.98 17.87
C GLU A 10 -3.71 0.47 17.89
N PRO A 11 -3.42 -0.19 19.02
CA PRO A 11 -3.79 -1.59 19.20
C PRO A 11 -5.31 -1.76 19.07
N SER A 12 -5.75 -2.84 18.42
CA SER A 12 -7.16 -3.20 18.27
C SER A 12 -7.85 -3.36 19.64
N ALA A 13 -8.35 -2.26 20.20
CA ALA A 13 -9.14 -2.27 21.42
C ALA A 13 -10.54 -2.78 21.09
N THR A 14 -10.76 -4.05 21.45
CA THR A 14 -11.99 -4.87 21.41
C THR A 14 -12.44 -5.44 20.06
N PRO A 15 -12.32 -6.77 19.86
CA PRO A 15 -12.84 -7.44 18.69
C PRO A 15 -14.36 -7.65 18.76
N HIS A 16 -15.04 -7.46 17.63
CA HIS A 16 -16.41 -7.91 17.43
C HIS A 16 -16.42 -9.40 17.03
N PRO A 17 -17.34 -10.24 17.53
CA PRO A 17 -17.32 -11.70 17.31
C PRO A 17 -17.43 -12.15 15.85
N GLU A 18 -17.86 -11.28 14.95
CA GLU A 18 -18.04 -11.58 13.52
C GLU A 18 -16.76 -11.30 12.68
N ASN A 19 -15.73 -10.67 13.27
CA ASN A 19 -14.46 -10.31 12.61
C ASN A 19 -13.28 -11.12 13.15
N MET A 20 -13.44 -12.43 13.35
CA MET A 20 -12.41 -13.30 13.96
C MET A 20 -11.29 -13.74 13.01
N VAL A 21 -11.35 -13.38 11.73
CA VAL A 21 -10.29 -13.70 10.77
C VAL A 21 -9.28 -12.55 10.77
N ASN A 22 -8.00 -12.86 11.04
CA ASN A 22 -6.85 -11.94 11.00
C ASN A 22 -6.71 -10.90 12.15
N GLN A 23 -7.25 -11.15 13.35
CA GLN A 23 -7.04 -10.26 14.52
C GLN A 23 -5.59 -10.11 14.95
N ASP A 24 -4.72 -11.04 14.56
CA ASP A 24 -3.35 -11.11 15.03
C ASP A 24 -2.36 -10.36 14.14
N LEU A 25 -2.70 -10.03 12.88
CA LEU A 25 -1.81 -9.24 12.04
C LEU A 25 -1.83 -7.78 12.51
N ASP A 26 -0.71 -7.31 13.05
CA ASP A 26 -0.53 -5.90 13.34
C ASP A 26 -0.37 -5.14 12.01
N PRO A 27 -1.31 -4.22 11.67
CA PRO A 27 -1.28 -3.54 10.39
C PRO A 27 -0.09 -2.58 10.25
N TYR A 28 0.35 -1.98 11.36
CA TYR A 28 1.53 -1.13 11.36
C TYR A 28 2.78 -1.95 11.09
N ASN A 29 2.93 -3.12 11.75
CA ASN A 29 4.08 -3.99 11.52
C ASN A 29 4.11 -4.52 10.08
N PHE A 30 2.95 -4.88 9.52
CA PHE A 30 2.87 -5.35 8.13
C PHE A 30 3.37 -4.28 7.16
N ILE A 31 2.84 -3.05 7.26
CA ILE A 31 3.25 -1.92 6.41
C ILE A 31 4.71 -1.55 6.66
N PHE A 32 5.15 -1.53 7.92
CA PHE A 32 6.53 -1.21 8.28
C PHE A 32 7.50 -2.20 7.66
N HIS A 33 7.22 -3.51 7.79
CA HIS A 33 8.05 -4.56 7.23
C HIS A 33 8.14 -4.43 5.71
N SER A 34 7.01 -4.28 5.03
CA SER A 34 6.97 -4.13 3.56
C SER A 34 7.79 -2.94 3.07
N LEU A 35 7.58 -1.76 3.66
CA LEU A 35 8.32 -0.56 3.27
C LEU A 35 9.81 -0.62 3.62
N MET A 36 10.18 -1.32 4.70
CA MET A 36 11.57 -1.54 5.09
C MET A 36 12.27 -2.47 4.09
N THR A 37 11.64 -3.60 3.73
CA THR A 37 12.13 -4.53 2.70
C THR A 37 12.29 -3.82 1.35
N ASP A 38 11.36 -2.94 0.99
CA ASP A 38 11.48 -2.15 -0.24
C ASP A 38 12.75 -1.28 -0.28
N ARG A 39 13.23 -0.77 0.86
CA ARG A 39 14.49 -0.01 0.91
C ARG A 39 15.67 -0.88 0.46
N GLU A 40 15.69 -2.14 0.89
CA GLU A 40 16.70 -3.12 0.51
C GLU A 40 16.57 -3.52 -0.97
N ILE A 41 15.33 -3.71 -1.43
CA ILE A 41 15.03 -3.98 -2.85
C ILE A 41 15.56 -2.86 -3.74
N PHE A 42 15.22 -1.59 -3.45
CA PHE A 42 15.71 -0.47 -4.25
C PHE A 42 17.22 -0.32 -4.21
N PHE A 43 17.85 -0.61 -3.06
CA PHE A 43 19.32 -0.66 -2.99
C PHE A 43 19.88 -1.73 -3.93
N GLY A 44 19.33 -2.96 -3.89
CA GLY A 44 19.74 -4.07 -4.73
C GLY A 44 19.52 -3.83 -6.23
N LEU A 45 18.36 -3.29 -6.61
CA LEU A 45 18.04 -2.96 -8.00
C LEU A 45 19.04 -1.97 -8.62
N ASN A 46 19.51 -0.99 -7.84
CA ASN A 46 20.51 -0.02 -8.30
C ASN A 46 21.93 -0.61 -8.48
N GLN A 47 22.19 -1.83 -7.99
CA GLN A 47 23.47 -2.53 -8.22
C GLN A 47 23.46 -3.42 -9.46
N LEU A 48 22.29 -3.63 -10.07
CA LEU A 48 22.13 -4.47 -11.25
C LEU A 48 22.37 -3.68 -12.54
N PRO A 49 22.73 -4.34 -13.65
CA PRO A 49 22.69 -3.71 -14.97
C PRO A 49 21.28 -3.17 -15.28
N ASP A 50 21.19 -2.01 -15.92
CA ASP A 50 19.93 -1.28 -16.13
C ASP A 50 18.78 -2.14 -16.70
N SER A 51 19.07 -3.00 -17.69
CA SER A 51 18.05 -3.85 -18.31
C SER A 51 17.53 -4.94 -17.37
N GLU A 52 18.41 -5.52 -16.55
CA GLU A 52 18.05 -6.52 -15.55
C GLU A 52 17.31 -5.88 -14.38
N GLY A 53 17.81 -4.74 -13.89
CA GLY A 53 17.16 -3.96 -12.84
C GLY A 53 15.75 -3.54 -13.23
N LEU A 54 15.56 -3.05 -14.47
CA LEU A 54 14.24 -2.67 -14.98
C LEU A 54 13.28 -3.86 -15.09
N ALA A 55 13.76 -5.01 -15.56
CA ALA A 55 12.92 -6.21 -15.65
C ALA A 55 12.47 -6.68 -14.26
N ARG A 56 13.40 -6.77 -13.30
CA ARG A 56 13.08 -7.16 -11.93
C ARG A 56 12.16 -6.15 -11.24
N PHE A 57 12.40 -4.86 -11.44
CA PHE A 57 11.55 -3.78 -10.93
C PHE A 57 10.09 -3.94 -11.38
N LYS A 58 9.85 -4.24 -12.66
CA LYS A 58 8.49 -4.45 -13.18
C LYS A 58 7.83 -5.71 -12.63
N THR A 59 8.60 -6.75 -12.31
CA THR A 59 8.07 -7.95 -11.66
C THR A 59 7.69 -7.69 -10.20
N LEU A 60 8.50 -6.92 -9.47
CA LEU A 60 8.28 -6.61 -8.06
C LEU A 60 7.15 -5.60 -7.85
N PHE A 61 7.00 -4.64 -8.76
CA PHE A 61 5.99 -3.58 -8.68
C PHE A 61 5.11 -3.58 -9.94
N PRO A 62 4.30 -4.62 -10.18
CA PRO A 62 3.62 -4.83 -11.47
C PRO A 62 2.60 -3.73 -11.81
N HIS A 63 1.97 -3.12 -10.82
CA HIS A 63 0.97 -2.06 -11.04
C HIS A 63 1.64 -0.68 -11.03
N ALA A 64 2.45 -0.40 -10.01
CA ALA A 64 3.07 0.91 -9.84
C ALA A 64 4.15 1.20 -10.89
N SER A 65 4.78 0.18 -11.48
CA SER A 65 5.70 0.35 -12.61
C SER A 65 5.03 0.74 -13.92
N GLN A 66 3.68 0.72 -14.01
CA GLN A 66 2.96 1.16 -15.20
C GLN A 66 2.96 2.69 -15.34
N PHE A 67 2.84 3.43 -14.23
CA PHE A 67 2.90 4.89 -14.24
C PHE A 67 4.26 5.43 -13.78
N GLY A 68 5.08 4.61 -13.12
CA GLY A 68 6.28 5.06 -12.43
C GLY A 68 7.56 4.38 -12.86
N ASN A 69 8.67 5.09 -12.67
CA ASN A 69 10.01 4.54 -12.84
C ASN A 69 10.66 4.24 -11.47
N LEU A 70 11.83 3.62 -11.50
CA LEU A 70 12.57 3.22 -10.31
C LEU A 70 12.84 4.41 -9.36
N SER A 71 13.18 5.57 -9.90
CA SER A 71 13.42 6.77 -9.08
C SER A 71 12.16 7.24 -8.37
N LEU A 72 11.02 7.31 -9.08
CA LEU A 72 9.74 7.71 -8.51
C LEU A 72 9.30 6.76 -7.39
N LEU A 73 9.33 5.45 -7.64
CA LEU A 73 8.87 4.49 -6.63
C LEU A 73 9.83 4.39 -5.44
N ASN A 74 11.14 4.60 -5.64
CA ASN A 74 12.08 4.74 -4.52
C ASN A 74 11.78 5.98 -3.66
N ASN A 75 11.30 7.07 -4.27
CA ASN A 75 10.83 8.24 -3.53
C ASN A 75 9.54 7.93 -2.77
N PHE A 76 8.56 7.24 -3.38
CA PHE A 76 7.36 6.78 -2.67
C PHE A 76 7.71 5.91 -1.47
N SER A 77 8.57 4.90 -1.66
CA SER A 77 9.10 4.05 -0.59
C SER A 77 9.63 4.88 0.57
N ARG A 78 10.48 5.87 0.28
CA ARG A 78 11.09 6.73 1.29
C ARG A 78 10.05 7.60 1.99
N SER A 79 9.22 8.33 1.25
CA SER A 79 8.25 9.26 1.80
C SER A 79 7.17 8.54 2.61
N LEU A 80 6.71 7.37 2.15
CA LEU A 80 5.77 6.54 2.90
C LEU A 80 6.40 5.98 4.17
N PHE A 81 7.66 5.52 4.12
CA PHE A 81 8.34 5.05 5.31
C PHE A 81 8.53 6.17 6.34
N GLU A 82 9.00 7.34 5.90
CA GLU A 82 9.11 8.55 6.73
C GLU A 82 7.74 8.96 7.32
N GLY A 83 6.70 8.98 6.49
CA GLY A 83 5.33 9.29 6.89
C GLY A 83 4.73 8.23 7.82
N LEU A 84 5.15 6.97 7.73
CA LEU A 84 4.71 5.89 8.62
C LEU A 84 5.28 6.10 10.03
N ILE A 85 6.57 6.44 10.14
CA ILE A 85 7.28 6.58 11.42
C ILE A 85 7.05 7.93 12.11
N ASP A 86 6.88 9.02 11.35
CA ASP A 86 6.67 10.35 11.92
C ASP A 86 5.32 10.41 12.63
N ARG A 87 5.33 10.63 13.94
CA ARG A 87 4.10 10.73 14.78
C ARG A 87 3.59 12.15 14.95
N SER A 88 4.17 13.15 14.27
CA SER A 88 3.85 14.57 14.46
C SER A 88 2.74 15.09 13.54
N LEU A 89 2.60 14.53 12.34
CA LEU A 89 1.67 15.00 11.31
C LEU A 89 0.89 13.84 10.69
N TRP A 90 -0.31 14.11 10.17
CA TRP A 90 -1.08 13.15 9.39
C TRP A 90 -0.90 13.41 7.89
N HIS A 91 -0.75 12.36 7.10
CA HIS A 91 -0.56 12.40 5.66
C HIS A 91 -1.61 11.57 4.94
N THR A 92 -2.30 12.18 3.98
CA THR A 92 -3.25 11.48 3.14
C THR A 92 -2.54 10.77 1.98
N LEU A 93 -3.11 9.65 1.56
CA LEU A 93 -2.63 8.82 0.46
C LEU A 93 -3.60 8.97 -0.70
N ASN A 94 -3.07 9.19 -1.90
CA ASN A 94 -3.84 9.19 -3.14
C ASN A 94 -3.65 7.84 -3.86
N ALA A 95 -4.30 7.68 -5.01
CA ALA A 95 -4.26 6.45 -5.80
C ALA A 95 -2.83 6.01 -6.17
N TYR A 96 -1.90 6.93 -6.46
CA TYR A 96 -0.51 6.57 -6.78
C TYR A 96 0.20 5.94 -5.58
N HIS A 97 0.08 6.59 -4.41
CA HIS A 97 0.65 6.08 -3.16
C HIS A 97 0.06 4.72 -2.78
N LEU A 98 -1.27 4.57 -2.89
CA LEU A 98 -1.97 3.33 -2.57
C LEU A 98 -1.62 2.20 -3.55
N THR A 99 -1.40 2.50 -4.84
CA THR A 99 -1.01 1.48 -5.82
C THR A 99 0.40 0.96 -5.56
N TYR A 100 1.35 1.85 -5.26
CA TYR A 100 2.68 1.43 -4.84
C TYR A 100 2.64 0.61 -3.56
N LEU A 101 1.89 1.07 -2.56
CA LEU A 101 1.78 0.36 -1.29
C LEU A 101 1.11 -1.02 -1.47
N PHE A 102 0.13 -1.13 -2.36
CA PHE A 102 -0.49 -2.40 -2.70
C PHE A 102 0.54 -3.40 -3.23
N ASP A 103 1.38 -3.01 -4.19
CA ASP A 103 2.44 -3.88 -4.73
C ASP A 103 3.42 -4.32 -3.63
N SER A 104 3.85 -3.38 -2.80
CA SER A 104 4.78 -3.62 -1.67
C SER A 104 4.23 -4.63 -0.67
N LEU A 105 2.97 -4.44 -0.24
CA LEU A 105 2.30 -5.31 0.70
C LEU A 105 2.02 -6.69 0.08
N HIS A 106 1.61 -6.72 -1.19
CA HIS A 106 1.36 -7.98 -1.91
C HIS A 106 2.65 -8.80 -2.05
N GLY A 107 3.78 -8.16 -2.37
CA GLY A 107 5.08 -8.84 -2.40
C GLY A 107 5.44 -9.46 -1.05
N THR A 108 5.24 -8.72 0.03
CA THR A 108 5.49 -9.22 1.40
C THR A 108 4.55 -10.37 1.76
N TYR A 109 3.28 -10.28 1.38
CA TYR A 109 2.29 -11.33 1.55
C TYR A 109 2.67 -12.62 0.80
N GLU A 110 3.08 -12.51 -0.46
CA GLU A 110 3.50 -13.66 -1.26
C GLU A 110 4.76 -14.30 -0.66
N ASP A 111 5.78 -13.51 -0.33
CA ASP A 111 7.01 -14.00 0.31
C ASP A 111 6.71 -14.73 1.62
N TYR A 112 5.82 -14.18 2.45
CA TYR A 112 5.36 -14.83 3.67
C TYR A 112 4.59 -16.12 3.38
N SER A 113 3.70 -16.11 2.39
CA SER A 113 2.83 -17.23 2.05
C SER A 113 3.59 -18.42 1.48
N TYR A 114 4.68 -18.20 0.75
CA TYR A 114 5.57 -19.28 0.29
C TYR A 114 6.69 -19.65 1.26
N SER A 115 6.87 -18.89 2.35
CA SER A 115 7.86 -19.20 3.38
C SER A 115 7.46 -20.41 4.23
N GLU A 116 8.47 -21.15 4.69
CA GLU A 116 8.28 -22.25 5.64
C GLU A 116 7.80 -21.72 7.01
N PRO A 117 7.09 -22.52 7.83
CA PRO A 117 6.52 -22.05 9.09
C PRO A 117 7.52 -21.38 10.05
N GLN A 118 8.78 -21.85 10.09
CA GLN A 118 9.82 -21.23 10.93
C GLN A 118 10.27 -19.86 10.41
N GLN A 119 10.29 -19.66 9.09
CA GLN A 119 10.59 -18.36 8.48
C GLN A 119 9.45 -17.38 8.72
N ARG A 120 8.19 -17.84 8.58
CA ARG A 120 7.00 -17.04 8.90
C ARG A 120 7.03 -16.49 10.33
N LEU A 121 7.43 -17.30 11.31
CA LEU A 121 7.62 -16.86 12.70
C LEU A 121 8.67 -15.76 12.84
N GLY A 122 9.69 -15.74 11.99
CA GLY A 122 10.72 -14.70 11.96
C GLY A 122 10.26 -13.40 11.31
N ILE A 123 9.28 -13.47 10.39
CA ILE A 123 8.74 -12.30 9.68
C ILE A 123 7.64 -11.63 10.53
N PHE A 124 6.59 -12.39 10.88
CA PHE A 124 5.46 -11.94 11.69
C PHE A 124 5.23 -12.93 12.85
N PRO A 125 5.97 -12.78 13.97
CA PRO A 125 5.83 -13.66 15.12
C PRO A 125 4.43 -13.63 15.73
N GLU A 126 3.72 -12.51 15.63
CA GLU A 126 2.35 -12.32 16.11
C GLU A 126 1.35 -13.29 15.45
N LEU A 127 1.62 -13.70 14.22
CA LEU A 127 0.77 -14.66 13.50
C LEU A 127 1.00 -16.11 13.90
N ASN A 128 2.08 -16.40 14.65
CA ASN A 128 2.46 -17.77 15.03
C ASN A 128 2.48 -18.76 13.83
N GLY A 129 2.90 -18.27 12.65
CA GLY A 129 2.95 -19.05 11.40
C GLY A 129 1.63 -19.20 10.62
N SER A 130 0.55 -18.58 11.11
CA SER A 130 -0.77 -18.55 10.43
C SER A 130 -0.72 -17.78 9.12
N ALA A 131 -1.58 -18.12 8.17
CA ALA A 131 -1.68 -17.40 6.91
C ALA A 131 -2.16 -15.95 7.12
N ILE A 132 -1.71 -15.04 6.27
CA ILE A 132 -2.23 -13.68 6.17
C ILE A 132 -3.46 -13.72 5.25
N ASP A 133 -4.61 -13.28 5.75
CA ASP A 133 -5.75 -12.91 4.90
C ASP A 133 -5.55 -11.49 4.33
N PHE A 134 -4.97 -11.42 3.13
CA PHE A 134 -4.63 -10.15 2.48
C PHE A 134 -5.89 -9.38 2.03
N ASP A 135 -6.93 -10.07 1.58
CA ASP A 135 -8.20 -9.45 1.19
C ASP A 135 -8.86 -8.76 2.40
N ALA A 136 -8.88 -9.44 3.56
CA ALA A 136 -9.37 -8.84 4.80
C ALA A 136 -8.53 -7.63 5.23
N PHE A 137 -7.21 -7.64 5.01
CA PHE A 137 -6.37 -6.47 5.28
C PHE A 137 -6.78 -5.27 4.40
N LEU A 138 -6.92 -5.48 3.09
CA LEU A 138 -7.33 -4.43 2.16
C LEU A 138 -8.71 -3.86 2.52
N ASP A 139 -9.70 -4.72 2.78
CA ASP A 139 -11.06 -4.30 3.15
C ASP A 139 -11.12 -3.46 4.44
N ASN A 140 -10.21 -3.76 5.38
CA ASN A 140 -10.16 -3.08 6.67
C ASN A 140 -9.40 -1.75 6.63
N TYR A 141 -8.32 -1.65 5.83
CA TYR A 141 -7.40 -0.52 5.90
C TYR A 141 -7.37 0.36 4.64
N PHE A 142 -7.59 -0.19 3.45
CA PHE A 142 -7.60 0.60 2.21
C PHE A 142 -8.94 1.32 2.02
N PHE A 143 -8.90 2.53 1.46
CA PHE A 143 -10.11 3.25 1.03
C PHE A 143 -10.76 2.62 -0.19
N GLY A 144 -9.97 1.90 -1.00
CA GLY A 144 -10.40 1.08 -2.12
C GLY A 144 -9.22 0.64 -2.98
N THR A 145 -9.48 -0.32 -3.88
CA THR A 145 -8.50 -0.86 -4.84
C THR A 145 -8.87 -0.53 -6.29
N ALA A 146 -9.62 0.56 -6.49
CA ALA A 146 -10.11 0.96 -7.80
C ALA A 146 -9.00 1.22 -8.84
N PHE A 147 -7.76 1.46 -8.38
CA PHE A 147 -6.57 1.54 -9.24
C PHE A 147 -6.24 0.23 -9.98
N LEU A 148 -6.81 -0.91 -9.57
CA LEU A 148 -6.71 -2.19 -10.27
C LEU A 148 -7.77 -2.35 -11.39
N MET A 149 -8.63 -1.35 -11.59
CA MET A 149 -9.71 -1.43 -12.57
C MET A 149 -9.17 -1.38 -14.00
N ASP A 150 -9.84 -2.12 -14.89
CA ASP A 150 -9.60 -2.04 -16.32
C ASP A 150 -9.83 -0.61 -16.86
N PRO A 151 -8.91 -0.06 -17.68
CA PRO A 151 -9.02 1.32 -18.17
C PRO A 151 -10.23 1.57 -19.05
N ASP A 152 -10.57 0.62 -19.94
CA ASP A 152 -11.73 0.76 -20.81
C ASP A 152 -13.02 0.78 -20.00
N ARG A 153 -13.12 -0.09 -18.98
CA ARG A 153 -14.23 -0.06 -18.04
C ARG A 153 -14.34 1.29 -17.35
N PHE A 154 -13.26 1.78 -16.74
CA PHE A 154 -13.27 3.06 -16.01
C PHE A 154 -13.61 4.26 -16.92
N ASN A 155 -13.07 4.28 -18.14
CA ASN A 155 -13.26 5.39 -19.07
C ASN A 155 -14.69 5.43 -19.65
N ASN A 156 -15.36 4.27 -19.76
CA ASN A 156 -16.73 4.18 -20.27
C ASN A 156 -17.82 4.38 -19.20
N MET A 157 -17.48 4.40 -17.91
CA MET A 157 -18.43 4.70 -16.84
C MET A 157 -18.88 6.15 -16.90
N ASP A 158 -20.18 6.38 -16.71
CA ASP A 158 -20.71 7.73 -16.55
C ASP A 158 -20.38 8.33 -15.16
N PRO A 159 -20.49 9.66 -15.00
CA PRO A 159 -20.15 10.30 -13.72
C PRO A 159 -20.99 9.83 -12.52
N GLU A 160 -22.25 9.45 -12.72
CA GLU A 160 -23.12 8.98 -11.64
C GLU A 160 -22.74 7.57 -11.19
N GLU A 161 -22.37 6.71 -12.14
CA GLU A 161 -21.82 5.38 -11.85
C GLU A 161 -20.53 5.49 -11.02
N LYS A 162 -19.58 6.34 -11.45
CA LYS A 162 -18.32 6.57 -10.71
C LYS A 162 -18.58 7.06 -9.29
N LYS A 163 -19.55 7.97 -9.12
CA LYS A 163 -19.95 8.47 -7.81
C LYS A 163 -20.59 7.39 -6.93
N SER A 164 -21.44 6.55 -7.53
CA SER A 164 -22.09 5.43 -6.82
C SER A 164 -21.08 4.39 -6.30
N LEU A 165 -20.01 4.17 -7.06
CA LEU A 165 -18.90 3.27 -6.73
C LEU A 165 -17.82 3.93 -5.85
N LYS A 166 -18.03 5.19 -5.42
CA LYS A 166 -17.08 5.98 -4.61
C LYS A 166 -15.70 6.13 -5.26
N LEU A 167 -15.66 6.21 -6.59
CA LEU A 167 -14.44 6.46 -7.38
C LEU A 167 -14.10 7.96 -7.39
N THR A 168 -13.83 8.52 -6.21
CA THR A 168 -13.74 9.98 -6.00
C THR A 168 -12.33 10.52 -5.87
N ASP A 169 -11.31 9.66 -5.79
CA ASP A 169 -9.91 10.10 -5.77
C ASP A 169 -9.52 10.66 -7.14
N SER A 170 -9.04 11.91 -7.15
CA SER A 170 -8.69 12.66 -8.36
C SER A 170 -7.54 12.02 -9.15
N CYS A 171 -6.67 11.26 -8.49
CA CYS A 171 -5.51 10.60 -9.10
C CYS A 171 -5.88 9.26 -9.76
N LEU A 172 -7.10 8.72 -9.54
CA LEU A 172 -7.50 7.41 -10.08
C LEU A 172 -7.41 7.35 -11.60
N PHE A 173 -7.83 8.40 -12.30
CA PHE A 173 -7.73 8.45 -13.77
C PHE A 173 -6.29 8.28 -14.24
N GLY A 174 -5.35 8.97 -13.58
CA GLY A 174 -3.93 8.92 -13.92
C GLY A 174 -3.34 7.54 -13.72
N VAL A 175 -3.58 6.93 -12.56
CA VAL A 175 -3.11 5.56 -12.26
C VAL A 175 -3.67 4.54 -13.24
N ILE A 176 -4.99 4.53 -13.45
CA ILE A 176 -5.67 3.57 -14.31
C ILE A 176 -5.19 3.70 -15.77
N ASN A 177 -4.98 4.94 -16.24
CA ASN A 177 -4.47 5.19 -17.59
C ASN A 177 -2.94 5.26 -17.67
N GLN A 178 -2.23 4.78 -16.65
CA GLN A 178 -0.77 4.61 -16.64
C GLN A 178 -0.01 5.94 -16.87
N LEU A 179 -0.58 7.05 -16.40
CA LEU A 179 0.02 8.37 -16.51
C LEU A 179 0.93 8.61 -15.31
N ALA A 180 2.14 9.12 -15.55
CA ALA A 180 3.02 9.51 -14.46
C ALA A 180 2.40 10.63 -13.62
N PRO A 181 2.53 10.59 -12.28
CA PRO A 181 2.01 11.64 -11.42
C PRO A 181 2.69 12.98 -11.69
N ALA A 182 1.93 14.06 -11.52
CA ALA A 182 2.50 15.39 -11.37
C ALA A 182 3.32 15.50 -10.07
N GLU A 183 4.12 16.55 -9.94
CA GLU A 183 4.98 16.74 -8.77
C GLU A 183 4.16 16.81 -7.47
N GLU A 184 3.00 17.46 -7.52
CA GLU A 184 2.06 17.57 -6.39
C GLU A 184 1.47 16.21 -6.02
N GLU A 185 1.05 15.43 -7.01
CA GLU A 185 0.47 14.09 -6.84
C GLU A 185 1.49 13.07 -6.31
N SER A 186 2.78 13.35 -6.51
CA SER A 186 3.89 12.50 -6.03
C SER A 186 4.27 12.74 -4.56
N ARG A 187 3.72 13.77 -3.92
CA ARG A 187 4.05 14.17 -2.55
C ARG A 187 2.94 13.75 -1.59
N LEU A 188 3.32 13.39 -0.37
CA LEU A 188 2.37 13.18 0.70
C LEU A 188 1.75 14.51 1.14
N GLU A 189 0.43 14.61 1.04
CA GLU A 189 -0.32 15.78 1.49
C GLU A 189 -0.55 15.71 3.00
N THR A 190 -0.02 16.70 3.73
CA THR A 190 -0.25 16.83 5.16
C THR A 190 -1.64 17.37 5.45
N THR A 191 -2.35 16.75 6.37
CA THR A 191 -3.60 17.26 6.94
C THR A 191 -3.41 17.65 8.41
N THR A 192 -4.07 18.74 8.79
CA THR A 192 -4.16 19.20 10.18
C THR A 192 -5.40 18.64 10.89
N GLU A 193 -6.29 17.98 10.17
CA GLU A 193 -7.47 17.33 10.74
C GLU A 193 -7.05 16.00 11.37
N THR A 194 -7.54 15.71 12.58
CA THR A 194 -7.37 14.40 13.19
C THR A 194 -8.30 13.41 12.48
N PRO A 195 -7.78 12.43 11.72
CA PRO A 195 -8.60 11.58 10.85
C PRO A 195 -9.44 10.55 11.62
N TYR A 196 -9.07 10.28 12.87
CA TYR A 196 -9.75 9.32 13.75
C TYR A 196 -10.34 10.08 14.93
N LEU A 197 -11.57 9.76 15.31
CA LEU A 197 -12.20 10.31 16.50
C LEU A 197 -11.53 9.70 17.74
N ASP A 198 -11.15 10.55 18.70
CA ASP A 198 -10.78 10.09 20.04
C ASP A 198 -11.99 9.34 20.64
N LYS A 199 -11.79 8.08 21.02
CA LYS A 199 -12.82 7.27 21.67
C LYS A 199 -13.11 7.73 23.10
#